data_AF-L2G4U8-F1
#
_entry.id   AF-L2G4U8-F1
#
_cell.length_a   1.000
_cell.length_b   1.000
_cell.length_c   1.000
_cell.angle_alpha   90.00
_cell.angle_beta   90.00
_cell.angle_gamma   90.00
#
_symmetry.space_group_name_H-M   'P 1'
#
loop_
_entity.id
_entity.type
_entity.pdbx_description
1 polymer ?
#
loop_
_entity_poly.entity_id
_entity_poly.type
_entity_poly.pdbx_seq_one_letter_code
_entity_poly.pdbx_strand_id
1 'polypeptide(L)'
;MQPSRILRAAHGPKPNVTGFDMRAFKEAAGQPRYDPWERAESWRYKGPFTRFNRFKGSFPGLGIATVAFAGYCAYEYFFLADDHHHGDSHGNDHH
;
A
#
# COMPACT_ATOMS: atom_id res chain seq x y z
N MET A 1 -39.11 -2.77 -17.78
CA MET A 1 -39.15 -3.55 -16.52
C MET A 1 -39.35 -5.01 -16.90
N GLN A 2 -38.43 -5.91 -16.54
CA GLN A 2 -38.52 -7.33 -16.95
C GLN A 2 -39.41 -8.10 -15.95
N PRO A 3 -40.62 -8.54 -16.32
CA PRO A 3 -41.59 -9.18 -15.41
C PRO A 3 -41.06 -10.46 -14.75
N SER A 4 -40.10 -11.12 -15.39
CA SER A 4 -39.41 -12.30 -14.86
C SER A 4 -38.63 -12.04 -13.56
N ARG A 5 -38.15 -10.81 -13.33
CA ARG A 5 -37.41 -10.46 -12.11
C ARG A 5 -38.34 -10.27 -10.91
N ILE A 6 -39.56 -9.82 -11.14
CA ILE A 6 -40.56 -9.56 -10.09
C ILE A 6 -41.11 -10.89 -9.55
N LEU A 7 -41.43 -11.84 -10.43
CA LEU A 7 -41.91 -13.17 -10.02
C LEU A 7 -40.84 -13.96 -9.24
N ARG A 8 -39.56 -13.77 -9.57
CA ARG A 8 -38.44 -14.42 -8.86
C ARG A 8 -38.15 -13.79 -7.49
N ALA A 9 -38.56 -12.56 -7.25
CA ALA A 9 -38.48 -11.91 -5.94
C ALA A 9 -39.67 -12.28 -5.03
N ALA A 10 -40.81 -12.67 -5.62
CA ALA A 10 -42.01 -13.09 -4.90
C ALA A 10 -41.91 -14.51 -4.32
N HIS A 11 -41.20 -15.42 -5.00
CA HIS A 11 -40.73 -16.65 -4.37
C HIS A 11 -39.52 -16.31 -3.52
N GLY A 12 -39.62 -16.50 -2.20
CA GLY A 12 -38.54 -16.21 -1.25
C GLY A 12 -37.20 -16.90 -1.59
N PRO A 13 -36.14 -16.63 -0.80
CA PRO A 13 -34.80 -17.18 -1.09
C PRO A 13 -34.88 -18.70 -1.30
N LYS A 14 -34.23 -19.18 -2.37
CA LYS A 14 -34.23 -20.59 -2.74
C LYS A 14 -33.82 -21.44 -1.54
N PRO A 15 -34.56 -22.53 -1.24
CA PRO A 15 -34.20 -23.43 -0.15
C PRO A 15 -32.80 -24.00 -0.44
N ASN A 16 -31.93 -23.88 0.55
CA ASN A 16 -30.57 -24.34 0.45
C ASN A 16 -30.51 -25.87 0.63
N VAL A 17 -30.23 -26.57 -0.46
CA VAL A 17 -30.15 -28.04 -0.50
C VAL A 17 -28.97 -28.58 0.31
N THR A 18 -27.90 -27.79 0.48
CA THR A 18 -26.69 -28.22 1.19
C THR A 18 -26.69 -27.85 2.67
N GLY A 19 -27.69 -27.09 3.14
CA GLY A 19 -27.75 -26.61 4.53
C GLY A 19 -26.70 -25.55 4.91
N PHE A 20 -25.75 -25.23 4.03
CA PHE A 20 -24.71 -24.22 4.25
C PHE A 20 -25.17 -22.79 3.98
N ASP A 21 -25.53 -22.02 5.01
CA ASP A 21 -25.95 -20.61 4.84
C ASP A 21 -24.74 -19.66 4.83
N MET A 22 -24.50 -19.02 3.68
CA MET A 22 -23.45 -18.03 3.49
C MET A 22 -23.62 -16.79 4.39
N ARG A 23 -24.86 -16.38 4.68
CA ARG A 23 -25.12 -15.19 5.52
C ARG A 23 -24.80 -15.49 6.97
N ALA A 24 -25.26 -16.65 7.47
CA ALA A 24 -24.92 -17.14 8.79
C ALA A 24 -23.40 -17.34 8.97
N PHE A 25 -22.72 -17.90 7.95
CA PHE A 25 -21.26 -18.00 7.96
C PHE A 25 -20.59 -16.62 8.06
N LYS A 26 -21.02 -15.65 7.25
CA LYS A 26 -20.46 -14.29 7.28
C LYS A 26 -20.64 -13.61 8.64
N GLU A 27 -21.80 -13.80 9.27
CA GLU A 27 -22.08 -13.28 10.62
C GLU A 27 -21.19 -13.95 11.67
N ALA A 28 -20.93 -15.26 11.54
CA ALA A 28 -20.07 -16.02 12.45
C ALA A 28 -18.56 -15.82 12.20
N ALA A 29 -18.15 -15.47 10.98
CA ALA A 29 -16.75 -15.31 10.58
C ALA A 29 -16.11 -13.99 11.07
N GLY A 30 -16.86 -13.15 11.77
CA GLY A 30 -16.33 -11.95 12.41
C GLY A 30 -15.31 -12.25 13.50
N GLN A 31 -14.50 -11.26 13.86
CA GLN A 31 -13.63 -11.36 15.02
C GLN A 31 -14.49 -11.44 16.30
N PRO A 32 -14.30 -12.49 17.14
CA PRO A 32 -15.04 -12.59 18.38
C PRO A 32 -14.68 -11.42 19.30
N ARG A 33 -15.59 -11.02 20.19
CA ARG A 33 -15.35 -9.94 21.16
C ARG A 33 -14.15 -10.22 22.07
N TYR A 34 -13.86 -11.49 22.33
CA TYR A 34 -12.74 -11.94 23.16
C TYR A 34 -12.12 -13.19 22.53
N ASP A 35 -10.84 -13.12 22.21
CA ASP A 35 -10.06 -14.26 21.74
C ASP A 35 -9.22 -14.81 22.90
N PRO A 36 -9.46 -16.05 23.37
CA PRO A 36 -8.68 -16.64 24.47
C PRO A 36 -7.19 -16.82 24.11
N TRP A 37 -6.85 -16.80 22.82
CA TRP A 37 -5.47 -16.96 22.34
C TRP A 37 -4.75 -15.63 22.08
N GLU A 38 -5.41 -14.48 22.28
CA GLU A 38 -4.83 -13.17 21.97
C GLU A 38 -3.45 -12.97 22.63
N ARG A 39 -3.33 -13.37 23.90
CA ARG A 39 -2.06 -13.31 24.63
C ARG A 39 -1.00 -14.25 24.04
N ALA A 40 -1.39 -15.46 23.65
CA ALA A 40 -0.50 -16.44 23.04
C ALA A 40 -0.05 -16.03 21.63
N GLU A 41 -0.86 -15.26 20.91
CA GLU A 41 -0.53 -14.75 19.57
C GLU A 41 0.20 -13.40 19.60
N SER A 42 0.18 -12.70 20.74
CA SER A 42 0.70 -11.34 20.86
C SER A 42 2.18 -11.19 20.48
N TRP A 43 3.02 -12.20 20.73
CA TRP A 43 4.46 -12.15 20.42
C TRP A 43 4.75 -11.93 18.93
N ARG A 44 3.86 -12.38 18.03
CA ARG A 44 4.01 -12.25 16.57
C ARG A 44 3.92 -10.81 16.08
N TYR A 45 3.30 -9.94 16.86
CA TYR A 45 2.95 -8.58 16.46
C TYR A 45 3.53 -7.51 17.39
N LYS A 46 4.34 -7.91 18.38
CA LYS A 46 4.98 -7.02 19.35
C LYS A 46 6.51 -7.00 19.14
N GLY A 47 7.16 -6.01 19.74
CA GLY A 47 8.63 -5.85 19.68
C GLY A 47 9.17 -5.70 18.25
N PRO A 48 10.15 -6.52 17.82
CA PRO A 48 10.78 -6.40 16.51
C PRO A 48 9.82 -6.69 15.34
N PHE A 49 8.69 -7.37 15.59
CA PHE A 49 7.76 -7.79 14.54
C PHE A 49 6.58 -6.83 14.32
N THR A 50 6.61 -5.65 14.92
CA THR A 50 5.60 -4.61 14.69
C THR A 50 5.58 -4.16 13.22
N ARG A 51 4.45 -3.66 12.74
CA ARG A 51 4.30 -3.15 11.36
C ARG A 51 5.39 -2.14 11.02
N PHE A 52 5.68 -1.22 11.94
CA PHE A 52 6.71 -0.20 11.75
C PHE A 52 8.12 -0.79 11.63
N ASN A 53 8.48 -1.73 12.50
CA ASN A 53 9.80 -2.34 12.47
C ASN A 53 10.05 -3.17 11.21
N ARG A 54 9.00 -3.73 10.59
CA ARG A 54 9.12 -4.39 9.27
C ARG A 54 9.52 -3.42 8.16
N PHE A 55 9.06 -2.17 8.22
CA PHE A 55 9.35 -1.15 7.20
C PHE A 55 10.57 -0.28 7.51
N LYS A 56 11.01 -0.22 8.77
CA LYS A 56 12.19 0.57 9.18
C LYS A 56 13.46 0.21 8.39
N GLY A 57 13.58 -1.03 7.95
CA GLY A 57 14.71 -1.53 7.14
C GLY A 57 14.49 -1.53 5.64
N SER A 58 13.38 -0.99 5.10
CA SER A 58 13.07 -1.11 3.67
C SER A 58 14.00 -0.30 2.76
N PHE A 59 14.65 0.75 3.27
CA PHE A 59 15.58 1.58 2.49
C PHE A 59 16.90 1.79 3.25
N PRO A 60 17.73 0.73 3.36
CA PRO A 60 19.02 0.88 3.99
C PRO A 60 19.89 1.82 3.14
N GLY A 61 20.46 2.84 3.76
CA GLY A 61 21.38 3.76 3.09
C GLY A 61 20.74 4.94 2.35
N LEU A 62 19.40 5.07 2.30
CA LEU A 62 18.76 6.24 1.67
C LEU A 62 19.24 7.56 2.27
N GLY A 63 19.41 7.63 3.60
CA GLY A 63 19.91 8.83 4.26
C GLY A 63 21.32 9.21 3.81
N ILE A 64 22.22 8.23 3.69
CA ILE A 64 23.60 8.45 3.25
C ILE A 64 23.63 8.87 1.79
N ALA A 65 22.85 8.19 0.93
CA ALA A 65 22.75 8.52 -0.48
C ALA A 65 22.23 9.94 -0.70
N THR A 66 21.18 10.36 0.02
CA THR A 66 20.64 11.72 -0.07
C THR A 66 21.67 12.77 0.34
N VAL A 67 22.41 12.54 1.43
CA VAL A 67 23.45 13.48 1.88
C VAL A 67 24.60 13.56 0.87
N ALA A 68 25.08 12.43 0.37
CA ALA A 68 26.15 12.39 -0.63
C ALA A 68 25.71 13.09 -1.93
N PHE A 69 24.49 12.82 -2.39
CA PHE A 69 23.92 13.46 -3.57
C PHE A 69 23.80 14.98 -3.40
N ALA A 70 23.24 15.44 -2.28
CA ALA A 70 23.13 16.87 -2.00
C ALA A 70 24.51 17.54 -1.90
N GLY A 71 25.49 16.89 -1.27
CA GLY A 71 26.87 17.37 -1.22
C GLY A 71 27.51 17.47 -2.60
N TYR A 72 27.28 16.49 -3.47
CA TYR A 72 27.73 16.53 -4.85
C TYR A 72 27.07 17.68 -5.63
N CYS A 73 25.74 17.86 -5.54
CA CYS A 73 25.06 18.97 -6.20
C CYS A 73 25.56 20.34 -5.72
N ALA A 74 25.81 20.50 -4.41
CA ALA A 74 26.39 21.73 -3.89
C ALA A 74 27.82 21.94 -4.40
N TYR A 75 28.62 20.88 -4.45
CA TYR A 75 29.97 20.95 -5.01
C TYR A 75 29.95 21.34 -6.49
N GLU A 76 29.09 20.73 -7.29
CA GLU A 76 28.91 21.06 -8.70
C GLU A 76 28.46 22.52 -8.87
N TYR A 77 27.49 22.95 -8.07
CA TYR A 77 26.92 24.30 -8.13
C TYR A 77 27.91 25.41 -7.73
N PHE A 78 28.77 25.18 -6.73
CA PHE A 78 29.69 26.21 -6.22
C PHE A 78 31.11 26.13 -6.80
N PHE A 79 31.57 24.96 -7.25
CA PHE A 79 32.96 24.77 -7.65
C PHE A 79 33.14 24.33 -9.11
N LEU A 80 32.15 23.69 -9.76
CA LEU A 80 32.24 23.35 -11.19
C LEU A 80 31.47 24.33 -12.09
N ALA A 81 30.46 25.03 -11.56
CA ALA A 81 29.66 25.99 -12.33
C ALA A 81 30.45 27.26 -12.75
N ASP A 82 31.51 27.63 -12.02
CA ASP A 82 32.33 28.83 -12.32
C ASP A 82 33.34 28.61 -13.47
N ASP A 83 33.64 27.37 -13.87
CA ASP A 83 34.67 27.05 -14.90
C ASP A 83 34.12 26.68 -16.29
N HIS A 84 32.79 26.69 -16.50
CA HIS A 84 32.15 26.33 -17.79
C HIS A 84 31.08 27.33 -18.25
N HIS A 85 31.46 28.59 -18.44
CA HIS A 85 30.80 29.42 -19.44
C HIS A 85 31.36 29.05 -20.82
N HIS A 86 30.69 28.19 -21.61
CA HIS A 86 30.60 28.18 -23.09
C HIS A 86 29.99 26.86 -23.65
N GLY A 87 28.90 26.98 -24.42
CA GLY A 87 28.33 25.97 -25.33
C GLY A 87 26.96 25.44 -24.88
N ASP A 88 25.83 25.58 -25.59
CA ASP A 88 25.59 26.01 -26.96
C ASP A 88 24.15 26.57 -27.05
N SER A 89 24.00 27.65 -27.80
CA SER A 89 22.71 28.01 -28.40
C SER A 89 22.37 26.95 -29.45
N HIS A 90 21.10 26.56 -29.62
CA HIS A 90 20.44 26.22 -30.90
C HIS A 90 19.24 25.31 -30.63
N GLY A 91 18.02 25.84 -30.87
CA GLY A 91 16.81 25.03 -30.88
C GLY A 91 15.49 25.78 -30.76
N ASN A 92 15.39 27.04 -31.20
CA ASN A 92 14.09 27.68 -31.39
C ASN A 92 14.21 28.72 -32.50
N ASP A 93 13.85 28.35 -33.73
CA ASP A 93 13.19 29.22 -34.69
C ASP A 93 12.72 28.47 -35.97
N HIS A 94 11.42 28.62 -36.24
CA HIS A 94 10.71 28.71 -37.54
C HIS A 94 10.85 27.62 -38.64
N HIS A 95 9.77 26.85 -38.86
CA HIS A 95 8.88 26.82 -40.06
C HIS A 95 8.00 25.56 -40.10
#